data_AF-A0A432YMK9-F1
#
_entry.id   AF-A0A432YMK9-F1
#
_cell.length_a   1.000
_cell.length_b   1.000
_cell.length_c   1.000
_cell.angle_alpha   90.00
_cell.angle_beta   90.00
_cell.angle_gamma   90.00
#
_symmetry.space_group_name_H-M   'P 1'
#
loop_
_entity.id
_entity.type
_entity.pdbx_description
1 polymer ?
#
loop_
_entity_poly.entity_id
_entity_poly.type
_entity_poly.pdbx_seq_one_letter_code
_entity_poly.pdbx_strand_id
1 'polypeptide(L)'
;MKQLSIALLTCLALLACSDASQSASDGENYLTDFAQFETDLKQMAGQETICVSEVIAVFDKYEHLAPENQPEFATMFSAEEQQRYNEIEQQISTSLKIINKDMDRDC
;
A
#
# COMPACT_ATOMS: atom_id res chain seq x y z
N MET A 1 15.01 26.71 -54.46
CA MET A 1 14.48 27.76 -53.57
C MET A 1 14.24 27.15 -52.20
N LYS A 2 14.85 27.74 -51.15
CA LYS A 2 14.54 27.67 -49.71
C LYS A 2 14.61 26.26 -49.07
N GLN A 3 15.66 25.85 -48.36
CA GLN A 3 16.14 26.32 -47.04
C GLN A 3 15.03 26.77 -46.08
N LEU A 4 14.74 25.93 -45.08
CA LEU A 4 14.22 26.31 -43.78
C LEU A 4 15.07 25.61 -42.70
N SER A 5 15.62 26.46 -41.84
CA SER A 5 16.62 26.32 -40.78
C SER A 5 16.25 25.29 -39.70
N ILE A 6 17.16 24.44 -39.22
CA ILE A 6 18.15 24.63 -38.11
C ILE A 6 17.51 24.88 -36.73
N ALA A 7 17.48 23.77 -35.96
CA ALA A 7 18.04 23.57 -34.62
C ALA A 7 17.41 24.13 -33.33
N LEU A 8 17.68 23.32 -32.29
CA LEU A 8 17.91 23.64 -30.88
C LEU A 8 16.68 23.81 -29.97
N LEU A 9 16.44 22.77 -29.18
CA LEU A 9 16.28 22.88 -27.73
C LEU A 9 16.69 21.56 -27.05
N THR A 10 17.99 21.28 -27.05
CA THR A 10 18.63 20.55 -25.96
C THR A 10 18.92 21.55 -24.84
N CYS A 11 18.14 21.49 -23.76
CA CYS A 11 18.47 22.00 -22.43
C CYS A 11 17.56 21.28 -21.44
N LEU A 12 17.96 20.82 -20.27
CA LEU A 12 19.24 20.51 -19.64
C LEU A 12 18.80 20.01 -18.24
N ALA A 13 19.46 18.98 -17.72
CA ALA A 13 19.46 18.63 -16.30
C ALA A 13 18.14 18.18 -15.64
N LEU A 14 17.89 16.87 -15.68
CA LEU A 14 17.79 16.12 -14.43
C LEU A 14 18.92 15.09 -14.43
N LEU A 15 20.13 15.60 -14.18
CA LEU A 15 21.20 14.81 -13.57
C LEU A 15 20.76 14.57 -12.12
N ALA A 16 20.68 13.30 -11.72
CA ALA A 16 19.90 12.69 -10.63
C ALA A 16 18.44 12.39 -11.06
N CYS A 17 18.03 11.16 -11.35
CA CYS A 17 18.24 9.99 -10.51
C CYS A 17 19.13 8.93 -11.16
N SER A 18 20.41 8.96 -10.79
CA SER A 18 21.25 7.77 -10.72
C SER A 18 20.84 6.96 -9.48
N ASP A 19 19.62 6.45 -9.47
CA ASP A 19 19.19 5.36 -8.58
C ASP A 19 18.56 4.33 -9.53
N ALA A 20 19.33 3.75 -10.46
CA ALA A 20 20.07 2.54 -10.16
C ALA A 20 19.28 1.67 -9.16
N SER A 21 18.22 1.01 -9.63
CA SER A 21 17.76 -0.23 -9.02
C SER A 21 17.56 -0.14 -7.50
N GLN A 22 16.73 0.81 -7.05
CA GLN A 22 16.18 0.76 -5.70
C GLN A 22 15.30 -0.49 -5.62
N SER A 23 15.91 -1.60 -5.19
CA SER A 23 15.20 -2.61 -4.43
C SER A 23 14.42 -1.85 -3.37
N ALA A 24 13.10 -1.83 -3.47
CA ALA A 24 12.24 -1.25 -2.45
C ALA A 24 12.71 -1.77 -1.09
N SER A 25 12.81 -0.87 -0.11
CA SER A 25 13.16 -1.24 1.27
C SER A 25 12.15 -2.26 1.78
N ASP A 26 12.53 -3.07 2.78
CA ASP A 26 11.59 -3.98 3.43
C ASP A 26 10.37 -3.20 3.98
N GLY A 27 10.58 -1.95 4.43
CA GLY A 27 9.53 -1.00 4.80
C GLY A 27 8.58 -0.66 3.65
N GLU A 28 9.07 -0.30 2.47
CA GLU A 28 8.23 0.05 1.32
C GLU A 28 7.47 -1.16 0.77
N ASN A 29 8.09 -2.35 0.78
CA ASN A 29 7.41 -3.59 0.42
C ASN A 29 6.27 -3.90 1.40
N TYR A 30 6.53 -3.77 2.71
CA TYR A 30 5.49 -3.91 3.73
C TYR A 30 4.35 -2.92 3.50
N LEU A 31 4.66 -1.63 3.28
CA LEU A 31 3.64 -0.60 3.05
C LEU A 31 2.82 -0.85 1.79
N THR A 32 3.43 -1.43 0.75
CA THR A 32 2.72 -1.81 -0.48
C THR A 32 1.68 -2.88 -0.20
N ASP A 33 2.06 -3.94 0.51
CA ASP A 33 1.14 -5.02 0.88
C ASP A 33 0.08 -4.55 1.89
N PHE A 34 0.47 -3.70 2.84
CA PHE A 34 -0.44 -3.12 3.84
C PHE A 34 -1.49 -2.20 3.21
N ALA A 35 -1.11 -1.44 2.17
CA ALA A 35 -2.06 -0.67 1.37
C ALA A 35 -3.01 -1.57 0.56
N GLN A 36 -2.53 -2.70 0.06
CA GLN A 36 -3.40 -3.66 -0.63
C GLN A 36 -4.38 -4.34 0.35
N PHE A 37 -3.93 -4.64 1.56
CA PHE A 37 -4.81 -5.10 2.65
C PHE A 37 -5.89 -4.07 2.98
N GLU A 38 -5.55 -2.79 3.11
CA GLU A 38 -6.52 -1.70 3.26
C GLU A 38 -7.55 -1.68 2.14
N THR A 39 -7.11 -1.81 0.89
CA THR A 39 -7.99 -1.79 -0.27
C THR A 39 -8.95 -2.97 -0.27
N ASP A 40 -8.48 -4.18 0.05
CA ASP A 40 -9.32 -5.38 0.11
C ASP A 40 -10.38 -5.25 1.22
N LEU A 41 -9.99 -4.75 2.41
CA LEU A 41 -10.93 -4.47 3.51
C LEU A 41 -11.93 -3.38 3.16
N LYS A 42 -11.51 -2.33 2.46
CA LYS A 42 -12.40 -1.24 2.04
C LYS A 42 -13.42 -1.71 1.00
N GLN A 43 -13.00 -2.56 0.06
CA GLN A 43 -13.91 -3.17 -0.91
C GLN A 43 -14.94 -4.05 -0.19
N MET A 44 -14.49 -4.86 0.77
CA MET A 44 -15.36 -5.70 1.59
C MET A 44 -16.36 -4.87 2.41
N ALA A 45 -15.90 -3.80 3.07
CA ALA A 45 -16.77 -2.88 3.80
C ALA A 45 -17.83 -2.19 2.91
N GLY A 46 -17.66 -2.19 1.59
CA GLY A 46 -18.64 -1.68 0.63
C GLY A 46 -19.64 -2.71 0.11
N GLN A 47 -19.54 -3.98 0.51
CA GLN A 47 -20.46 -5.04 0.08
C GLN A 47 -21.80 -4.95 0.82
N GLU A 48 -22.89 -5.37 0.16
CA GLU A 48 -24.22 -5.47 0.79
C GLU A 48 -24.29 -6.59 1.84
N THR A 49 -23.45 -7.61 1.70
CA THR A 49 -23.32 -8.74 2.63
C THR A 49 -21.85 -9.05 2.78
N ILE A 50 -21.39 -9.19 4.03
CA ILE A 50 -20.00 -9.49 4.37
C ILE A 50 -19.99 -10.82 5.12
N CYS A 51 -19.42 -11.86 4.51
CA CYS A 51 -19.36 -13.19 5.12
C CYS A 51 -18.11 -13.38 5.98
N VAL A 52 -18.25 -14.04 7.15
CA VAL A 52 -17.10 -14.30 8.03
C VAL A 52 -16.02 -15.10 7.33
N SER A 53 -16.41 -16.02 6.44
CA SER A 53 -15.46 -16.82 5.65
C SER A 53 -14.61 -15.96 4.71
N GLU A 54 -15.18 -14.92 4.08
CA GLU A 54 -14.42 -13.98 3.25
C GLU A 54 -13.52 -13.09 4.10
N VAL A 55 -14.00 -12.63 5.26
CA VAL A 55 -13.20 -11.88 6.23
C VAL A 55 -11.97 -12.69 6.63
N ILE A 56 -12.16 -13.95 7.07
CA ILE A 56 -11.06 -14.86 7.44
C ILE A 56 -10.09 -15.03 6.27
N ALA A 57 -10.59 -15.27 5.05
CA ALA A 57 -9.73 -15.45 3.88
C ALA A 57 -8.87 -14.21 3.57
N VAL A 58 -9.41 -13.00 3.78
CA VAL A 58 -8.63 -11.76 3.64
C VAL A 58 -7.58 -11.65 4.74
N PHE A 59 -7.91 -11.94 6.00
CA PHE A 59 -6.92 -11.91 7.08
C PHE A 59 -5.80 -12.95 6.88
N ASP A 60 -6.14 -14.18 6.50
CA ASP A 60 -5.18 -15.25 6.23
C ASP A 60 -4.25 -14.88 5.07
N LYS A 61 -4.78 -14.23 4.01
CA LYS A 61 -3.99 -13.74 2.87
C LYS A 61 -2.89 -12.76 3.29
N TYR A 62 -3.10 -12.00 4.35
CA TYR A 62 -2.18 -10.98 4.85
C TYR A 62 -1.59 -11.30 6.23
N GLU A 63 -1.65 -12.57 6.67
CA GLU A 63 -1.09 -13.01 7.96
C GLU A 63 0.40 -12.65 8.11
N HIS A 64 1.14 -12.64 6.99
CA HIS A 64 2.55 -12.25 6.97
C HIS A 64 2.78 -10.80 7.42
N LEU A 65 1.78 -9.91 7.34
CA LEU A 65 1.89 -8.53 7.80
C LEU A 65 1.77 -8.39 9.33
N ALA A 66 1.43 -9.45 10.06
CA ALA A 66 1.37 -9.38 11.52
C ALA A 66 2.76 -8.99 12.08
N PRO A 67 2.86 -8.02 13.02
CA PRO A 67 4.15 -7.56 13.55
C PRO A 67 5.03 -8.69 14.12
N GLU A 68 4.44 -9.73 14.71
CA GLU A 68 5.15 -10.91 15.20
C GLU A 68 5.80 -11.75 14.09
N ASN A 69 5.31 -11.64 12.86
CA ASN A 69 5.84 -12.30 11.67
C ASN A 69 6.88 -11.43 10.94
N GLN A 70 7.16 -10.23 11.46
CA GLN A 70 8.08 -9.24 10.90
C GLN A 70 9.21 -8.95 11.91
N PRO A 71 10.34 -9.67 11.87
CA PRO A 71 11.41 -9.57 12.88
C PRO A 71 11.95 -8.15 13.08
N GLU A 72 11.95 -7.34 12.01
CA GLU A 72 12.46 -5.98 11.99
C GLU A 72 11.34 -4.92 12.08
N PHE A 73 10.10 -5.30 12.40
CA PHE A 73 8.94 -4.39 12.33
C PHE A 73 9.15 -3.07 13.08
N ALA A 74 9.76 -3.14 14.27
CA ALA A 74 10.01 -1.98 15.11
C ALA A 74 10.99 -0.95 14.50
N THR A 75 11.78 -1.37 13.50
CA THR A 75 12.87 -0.58 12.91
C THR A 75 12.81 -0.50 11.39
N MET A 76 11.84 -1.16 10.75
CA MET A 76 11.77 -1.25 9.29
C MET A 76 11.33 0.03 8.59
N PHE A 77 10.70 0.97 9.32
CA PHE A 77 10.17 2.21 8.77
C PHE A 77 11.06 3.41 9.10
N SER A 78 11.36 4.22 8.09
CA SER A 78 11.76 5.61 8.26
C SER A 78 10.62 6.46 8.85
N ALA A 79 10.90 7.71 9.22
CA ALA A 79 9.88 8.61 9.74
C ALA A 79 8.73 8.89 8.74
N GLU A 80 9.06 8.99 7.44
CA GLU A 80 8.05 9.21 6.38
C GLU A 80 7.21 7.96 6.14
N GLU A 81 7.85 6.78 6.10
CA GLU A 81 7.17 5.49 5.98
C GLU A 81 6.27 5.22 7.21
N GLN A 82 6.72 5.59 8.42
CA GLN A 82 5.92 5.46 9.64
C GLN A 82 4.66 6.33 9.58
N GLN A 83 4.75 7.54 9.01
CA GLN A 83 3.57 8.38 8.83
C GLN A 83 2.57 7.72 7.89
N ARG A 84 3.03 7.18 6.75
CA ARG A 84 2.18 6.44 5.80
C ARG A 84 1.55 5.20 6.42
N TYR A 85 2.31 4.43 7.20
CA TYR A 85 1.79 3.31 7.98
C TYR A 85 0.60 3.75 8.85
N ASN A 86 0.77 4.82 9.63
CA ASN A 86 -0.27 5.31 10.54
C ASN A 86 -1.54 5.76 9.79
N GLU A 87 -1.38 6.38 8.62
CA GLU A 87 -2.51 6.79 7.77
C GLU A 87 -3.28 5.59 7.24
N ILE A 88 -2.58 4.55 6.75
CA ILE A 88 -3.19 3.30 6.27
C ILE A 88 -3.87 2.56 7.44
N GLU A 89 -3.23 2.48 8.60
CA GLU A 89 -3.77 1.82 9.80
C GLU A 89 -5.10 2.45 10.25
N GLN A 90 -5.20 3.79 10.21
CA GLN A 90 -6.46 4.48 10.52
C GLN A 90 -7.58 4.15 9.52
N GLN A 91 -7.26 3.99 8.24
CA GLN A 91 -8.21 3.60 7.20
C GLN A 91 -8.68 2.15 7.40
N ILE A 92 -7.75 1.24 7.67
CA ILE A 92 -8.04 -0.16 8.05
C ILE A 92 -8.97 -0.19 9.26
N SER A 93 -8.66 0.55 10.32
CA SER A 93 -9.50 0.62 11.53
C SER A 93 -10.94 1.06 11.22
N THR A 94 -11.10 1.98 10.26
CA THR A 94 -12.42 2.44 9.81
C THR A 94 -13.18 1.34 9.07
N SER A 95 -12.54 0.68 8.09
CA SER A 95 -13.13 -0.43 7.34
C SER A 95 -13.51 -1.59 8.25
N LEU A 96 -12.65 -1.94 9.21
CA LEU A 96 -12.91 -3.02 10.18
C LEU A 96 -14.08 -2.72 11.11
N LYS A 97 -14.36 -1.44 11.44
CA LYS A 97 -15.57 -1.09 12.21
C LYS A 97 -16.85 -1.37 11.44
N ILE A 98 -16.85 -1.11 10.12
CA ILE A 98 -17.99 -1.40 9.25
C ILE A 98 -18.16 -2.91 9.11
N ILE A 99 -17.08 -3.63 8.75
CA ILE A 99 -17.07 -5.09 8.64
C ILE A 99 -17.59 -5.72 9.92
N ASN A 100 -17.05 -5.39 11.10
CA ASN A 100 -17.50 -6.00 12.35
C ASN A 100 -18.97 -5.72 12.70
N LYS A 101 -19.52 -4.61 12.19
CA LYS A 101 -20.91 -4.22 12.44
C LYS A 101 -21.88 -4.97 11.51
N ASP A 102 -21.48 -5.14 10.25
CA ASP A 102 -22.35 -5.62 9.18
C ASP A 102 -22.01 -7.05 8.70
N MET A 103 -21.02 -7.69 9.32
CA MET A 103 -20.63 -9.08 9.05
C MET A 103 -21.70 -10.07 9.53
N ASP A 104 -22.11 -10.93 8.60
CA ASP A 104 -22.88 -12.13 8.86
C ASP A 104 -21.94 -13.25 9.33
N ARG A 105 -22.35 -13.96 10.39
CA ARG A 105 -21.56 -15.05 10.99
C ARG A 105 -22.01 -16.43 10.56
N ASP A 106 -23.17 -16.51 9.91
CA ASP A 106 -23.76 -17.76 9.43
C ASP A 106 -23.32 -18.08 7.99
N CYS A 107 -22.56 -17.16 7.38
CA CYS A 107 -21.62 -17.38 6.28
C CYS A 107 -20.22 -16.86 6.71
#